data_AF-K7X773-F1
#
_entry.id   AF-K7X773-F1
#
_cell.length_a   1.000
_cell.length_b   1.000
_cell.length_c   1.000
_cell.angle_alpha   90.00
_cell.angle_beta   90.00
_cell.angle_gamma   90.00
#
_symmetry.space_group_name_H-M   'P 1'
#
loop_
_entity.id
_entity.type
_entity.pdbx_description
1 polymer ?
#
loop_
_entity_poly.entity_id
_entity_poly.type
_entity_poly.pdbx_seq_one_letter_code
_entity_poly.pdbx_strand_id
1 'polypeptide(L)' 'PRRYIIYSDFLIFWNNMSTLGSMMTILFMFMFMYSIIEMINSKRKIIFIMKSNNMEWKFNYPTLNHTNIENPFLFNKI' A
#
# COMPACT_ATOMS: atom_id res chain seq x y z
N PRO A 1 25.27 23.47 -0.96
CA PRO A 1 26.12 22.30 -1.27
C PRO A 1 25.69 21.07 -0.42
N ARG A 2 25.83 19.83 -0.93
CA ARG A 2 25.23 18.61 -0.34
C ARG A 2 26.18 17.96 0.68
N ARG A 3 25.65 17.29 1.72
CA ARG A 3 26.40 16.56 2.77
C ARG A 3 27.17 17.45 3.76
N TYR A 4 26.52 18.49 4.28
CA TYR A 4 27.08 19.33 5.34
C TYR A 4 26.55 18.89 6.69
N ILE A 5 27.47 18.77 7.65
CA ILE A 5 27.14 18.48 9.06
C ILE A 5 26.67 19.76 9.75
N ILE A 6 27.27 20.90 9.39
CA ILE A 6 26.96 22.23 9.93
C ILE A 6 26.47 23.11 8.78
N TYR A 7 25.39 23.83 9.01
CA TYR A 7 24.77 24.75 8.08
C TYR A 7 24.72 26.15 8.68
N SER A 8 24.66 27.19 7.85
CA SER A 8 24.51 28.57 8.30
C SER A 8 23.17 28.79 9.00
N ASP A 9 23.12 29.77 9.92
CA ASP A 9 21.92 30.06 10.72
C ASP A 9 20.65 30.34 9.90
N PHE A 10 20.80 30.90 8.70
CA PHE A 10 19.69 31.14 7.76
C PHE A 10 18.92 29.86 7.34
N LEU A 11 19.52 28.68 7.47
CA LEU A 11 18.93 27.40 7.07
C LEU A 11 18.28 26.65 8.24
N ILE A 12 18.40 27.14 9.48
CA ILE A 12 17.88 26.48 10.68
C ILE A 12 16.37 26.23 10.57
N PHE A 13 15.61 27.23 10.11
CA PHE A 13 14.15 27.11 10.02
C PHE A 13 13.71 25.93 9.13
N TRP A 14 14.26 25.84 7.92
CA TRP A 14 13.91 24.78 6.96
C TRP A 14 14.40 23.41 7.41
N ASN A 15 15.58 23.35 8.05
CA ASN A 15 16.10 22.09 8.58
C ASN A 15 15.24 21.58 9.75
N ASN A 16 14.78 22.45 10.64
CA ASN A 16 13.86 22.07 11.72
C ASN A 16 12.49 21.61 11.20
N MET A 17 11.96 22.27 10.17
CA MET A 17 10.72 21.81 9.51
C MET A 17 10.92 20.43 8.87
N SER A 18 12.06 20.20 8.23
CA SER A 18 12.40 18.93 7.60
C SER A 18 12.58 17.79 8.61
N THR A 19 13.19 18.04 9.77
CA THR A 19 13.39 17.02 10.80
C THR A 19 12.07 16.63 11.46
N LEU A 20 11.16 17.59 11.69
CA LEU A 20 9.79 17.31 12.12
C LEU A 20 9.08 16.38 11.14
N GLY A 21 9.23 16.63 9.83
CA GLY A 21 8.70 15.74 8.79
C GLY A 21 9.20 14.30 8.93
N SER A 22 10.50 14.11 9.16
CA SER A 22 11.07 12.75 9.34
C SER A 22 10.57 12.03 10.59
N MET A 23 10.28 12.75 11.67
CA MET A 23 9.68 12.14 12.87
C MET A 23 8.25 11.66 12.59
N MET A 24 7.48 12.44 11.83
CA MET A 24 6.12 12.06 11.44
C MET A 24 6.10 10.83 10.53
N THR A 25 7.06 10.68 9.61
CA THR A 25 7.13 9.49 8.73
C THR A 25 7.47 8.23 9.52
N ILE A 26 8.34 8.32 10.53
CA ILE A 26 8.65 7.19 11.41
C ILE A 26 7.39 6.73 12.17
N LEU A 27 6.63 7.66 12.73
CA LEU A 27 5.37 7.36 13.42
C LEU A 27 4.35 6.70 12.47
N PHE A 28 4.22 7.23 11.24
CA PHE A 28 3.36 6.64 10.22
C PHE A 28 3.75 5.20 9.88
N MET A 29 5.05 4.91 9.75
CA MET A 29 5.53 3.55 9.47
C MET A 29 5.15 2.56 10.58
N PHE A 30 5.24 2.95 11.86
CA PHE A 30 4.79 2.10 12.95
C PHE A 30 3.28 1.83 12.90
N MET A 31 2.48 2.87 12.64
CA MET A 31 1.03 2.73 12.49
C MET A 31 0.66 1.82 11.30
N PHE A 32 1.40 1.92 10.20
CA PHE A 32 1.22 1.07 9.03
C PHE A 32 1.53 -0.40 9.34
N MET A 33 2.62 -0.68 10.05
CA MET A 33 2.94 -2.05 10.46
C MET A 33 1.89 -2.63 11.41
N TYR A 34 1.38 -1.82 12.35
CA TYR A 34 0.32 -2.24 13.26
C TYR A 34 -0.98 -2.58 12.52
N SER A 35 -1.38 -1.77 11.53
CA SER A 35 -2.61 -2.03 10.78
C SER A 35 -2.56 -3.34 9.99
N ILE A 36 -1.40 -3.72 9.43
CA ILE A 36 -1.22 -5.02 8.76
C ILE A 36 -1.43 -6.17 9.76
N ILE A 37 -0.81 -6.08 10.94
CA ILE A 37 -0.93 -7.11 11.98
C ILE A 37 -2.38 -7.23 12.47
N GLU A 38 -3.07 -6.11 12.69
CA GLU A 38 -4.49 -6.10 13.06
C GLU A 38 -5.37 -6.77 11.99
N MET A 39 -5.11 -6.50 10.71
CA MET A 39 -5.87 -7.09 9.60
C MET A 39 -5.71 -8.61 9.55
N ILE A 40 -4.50 -9.14 9.78
CA ILE A 40 -4.26 -10.60 9.83
C ILE A 40 -4.98 -11.24 11.03
N ASN A 41 -4.94 -10.59 12.20
CA ASN A 41 -5.56 -11.13 13.42
C ASN A 41 -7.09 -11.09 13.39
N SER A 42 -7.68 -10.04 12.80
CA SER A 42 -9.14 -9.83 12.80
C SER A 42 -9.92 -10.71 11.82
N LYS A 43 -9.25 -11.37 10.86
CA LYS A 43 -9.84 -12.35 9.91
C LYS A 43 -11.18 -11.88 9.28
N ARG A 44 -11.27 -10.60 8.93
CA ARG A 44 -12.50 -10.00 8.36
C ARG A 44 -12.76 -10.58 6.96
N LYS A 45 -13.98 -11.08 6.74
CA LYS A 45 -14.40 -11.60 5.41
C LYS A 45 -14.87 -10.45 4.52
N ILE A 46 -14.60 -10.57 3.22
CA ILE A 46 -15.06 -9.63 2.19
C ILE A 46 -16.55 -9.89 1.93
N ILE A 47 -17.40 -8.87 2.09
CA ILE A 47 -18.86 -8.98 1.91
C ILE A 47 -19.24 -8.70 0.45
N PHE A 48 -18.61 -7.69 -0.17
CA PHE A 48 -18.85 -7.31 -1.56
C PHE A 48 -17.54 -7.10 -2.29
N ILE A 49 -17.44 -7.64 -3.49
CA ILE A 49 -16.29 -7.48 -4.39
C ILE A 49 -16.64 -6.40 -5.42
N MET A 50 -15.71 -5.49 -5.68
CA MET A 50 -15.87 -4.49 -6.72
C MET A 50 -15.99 -5.18 -8.09
N LYS A 51 -17.03 -4.83 -8.85
CA LYS A 51 -17.17 -5.27 -10.25
C LYS A 51 -16.12 -4.55 -11.10
N SER A 52 -14.92 -5.12 -11.19
CA SER A 52 -13.88 -4.64 -12.10
C SER A 52 -13.84 -5.49 -13.37
N ASN A 53 -13.32 -4.90 -14.44
CA ASN A 53 -13.19 -5.57 -15.73
C ASN A 53 -11.97 -6.50 -15.81
N ASN A 54 -11.13 -6.52 -14.77
CA ASN A 54 -9.95 -7.39 -14.73
C ASN A 54 -10.33 -8.77 -14.17
N MET A 55 -9.78 -9.82 -14.78
CA MET A 55 -10.11 -11.20 -14.41
C MET A 55 -9.66 -11.58 -13.00
N GLU A 56 -8.55 -11.01 -12.51
CA GLU A 56 -8.01 -11.31 -11.18
C GLU A 56 -9.03 -11.07 -10.06
N TRP A 57 -9.85 -10.02 -10.18
CA TRP A 57 -10.82 -9.69 -9.14
C TRP A 57 -12.08 -10.56 -9.16
N LYS A 58 -12.27 -11.38 -10.22
CA LYS A 58 -13.38 -12.32 -10.35
C LYS A 58 -13.08 -13.67 -9.69
N PHE A 59 -11.83 -13.95 -9.32
CA PHE A 59 -11.48 -15.19 -8.63
C PHE A 59 -11.89 -15.18 -7.15
N ASN A 60 -11.87 -16.36 -6.53
CA ASN A 60 -12.11 -16.52 -5.11
C ASN A 60 -10.97 -15.90 -4.27
N TYR A 61 -11.30 -15.50 -3.03
CA TYR A 61 -10.34 -15.00 -2.04
C TYR A 61 -10.36 -15.92 -0.80
N PRO A 62 -9.30 -16.71 -0.54
CA PRO A 62 -8.06 -16.83 -1.31
C PRO A 62 -8.26 -17.57 -2.65
N THR A 63 -7.33 -17.35 -3.58
CA THR A 63 -7.31 -18.05 -4.86
C THR A 63 -7.07 -19.54 -4.64
N LEU A 64 -7.76 -20.38 -5.40
CA LEU A 64 -7.50 -21.82 -5.45
C LEU A 64 -6.14 -22.09 -6.10
N ASN A 65 -5.50 -23.24 -5.81
CA ASN A 65 -4.21 -23.59 -6.43
C ASN A 65 -4.30 -23.70 -7.97
N HIS A 66 -5.42 -24.19 -8.49
CA HIS A 66 -5.74 -24.21 -9.90
C HIS A 66 -6.95 -23.31 -10.15
N THR A 67 -6.71 -22.08 -10.57
CA THR A 67 -7.75 -21.06 -10.79
C THR A 67 -8.38 -21.13 -12.18
N ASN A 68 -7.58 -21.30 -13.23
CA ASN A 68 -8.06 -21.40 -14.61
C ASN A 68 -8.23 -22.86 -15.02
N ILE A 69 -9.37 -23.44 -14.63
CA ILE A 69 -9.77 -24.77 -15.11
C ILE A 69 -10.17 -24.70 -16.59
N GLU A 70 -10.74 -23.58 -17.01
CA GLU A 70 -11.16 -23.30 -18.37
C GLU A 70 -10.54 -21.99 -18.88
N ASN A 71 -10.33 -21.88 -20.19
CA ASN A 71 -9.82 -20.66 -20.78
C ASN A 71 -10.93 -19.58 -20.82
N PRO A 72 -10.62 -18.33 -20.46
CA PRO A 72 -11.60 -17.24 -20.51
C PRO A 72 -12.01 -16.98 -21.97
N PHE A 73 -13.32 -16.96 -22.21
CA PHE A 73 -13.85 -16.62 -23.51
C PHE A 73 -13.74 -15.11 -23.75
N LEU A 74 -12.93 -14.73 -24.74
CA LEU A 74 -12.85 -13.36 -25.24
C LEU A 74 -13.82 -13.21 -26.41
N PHE A 75 -14.90 -12.47 -26.20
CA PHE A 75 -15.80 -12.12 -27.29
C PHE A 75 -15.20 -10.95 -28.09
N ASN A 76 -14.59 -11.26 -29.23
CA ASN A 76 -14.13 -10.25 -30.16
C ASN A 76 -15.31 -9.86 -31.08
N LYS A 77 -16.04 -8.81 -30.70
CA LYS A 77 -17.07 -8.24 -31.56
C LYS A 77 -16.37 -7.41 -32.63
N ILE A 78 -16.29 -7.96 -33.84
CA ILE A 78 -15.99 -7.19 -35.06
C ILE A 78 -17.14 -6.19 -35.28
#